data_AF-A0A4R5NYM7-F1
#
_entry.id   AF-A0A4R5NYM7-F1
#
_cell.length_a   1.000
_cell.length_b   1.000
_cell.length_c   1.000
_cell.angle_alpha   90.00
_cell.angle_beta   90.00
_cell.angle_gamma   90.00
#
_symmetry.space_group_name_H-M   'P 1'
#
loop_
_entity.id
_entity.type
_entity.pdbx_description
1 polymer ?
#
loop_
_entity_poly.entity_id
_entity_poly.type
_entity_poly.pdbx_seq_one_letter_code
_entity_poly.pdbx_strand_id
1 'polypeptide(L)'
;MSGTFFIRTIWFILGAIIFFIFYLLFWVVQFYGLIQLEENRPLFDRVMYEINSQYFIIQLNPKHGMPIPWADFIKAYKKKEYFLLVLSKVQFFYIPFKILNGDNEIKFLTTILQRKGLLT
;
A
#
# COMPACT_ATOMS: atom_id res chain seq x y z
N MET A 1 -16.97 -59.34 -18.33
CA MET A 1 -15.82 -58.49 -17.96
C MET A 1 -16.11 -57.89 -16.59
N SER A 2 -15.27 -58.22 -15.62
CA SER A 2 -15.60 -58.29 -14.19
C SER A 2 -15.63 -56.91 -13.51
N GLY A 3 -16.68 -56.63 -12.73
CA GLY A 3 -16.89 -55.38 -11.98
C GLY A 3 -15.83 -55.05 -10.92
N THR A 4 -14.83 -55.91 -10.73
CA THR A 4 -13.69 -55.67 -9.82
C THR A 4 -12.76 -54.55 -10.27
N PHE A 5 -12.75 -54.20 -11.57
CA PHE A 5 -11.96 -53.08 -12.09
C PHE A 5 -12.48 -51.72 -11.60
N PHE A 6 -13.81 -51.58 -11.47
CA PHE A 6 -14.45 -50.35 -11.00
C PHE A 6 -14.22 -50.12 -9.50
N ILE A 7 -14.35 -51.17 -8.66
CA ILE A 7 -14.07 -51.08 -7.22
C ILE A 7 -12.63 -50.64 -6.94
N ARG A 8 -11.65 -51.17 -7.67
CA ARG A 8 -10.23 -50.82 -7.48
C ARG A 8 -9.93 -49.38 -7.93
N THR A 9 -10.62 -48.90 -8.96
CA THR A 9 -10.43 -47.54 -9.51
C THR A 9 -11.03 -46.46 -8.61
N ILE A 10 -12.14 -46.76 -7.90
CA ILE A 10 -12.78 -45.85 -6.93
C ILE A 10 -11.78 -45.36 -5.86
N TRP A 11 -10.87 -46.24 -5.40
CA TRP A 11 -9.86 -45.91 -4.39
C TRP A 11 -8.87 -44.84 -4.86
N PHE A 12 -8.51 -44.84 -6.15
CA PHE A 12 -7.65 -43.79 -6.73
C PHE A 12 -8.38 -42.46 -6.83
N ILE A 13 -9.68 -42.46 -7.16
CA ILE A 13 -10.50 -41.25 -7.23
C ILE A 13 -10.67 -40.63 -5.83
N LEU A 14 -10.98 -41.45 -4.83
CA LEU A 14 -11.11 -41.02 -3.44
C LEU A 14 -9.79 -40.44 -2.91
N GLY A 15 -8.66 -41.10 -3.20
CA GLY A 15 -7.32 -40.58 -2.86
C GLY A 15 -7.04 -39.24 -3.53
N ALA A 16 -7.29 -39.11 -4.84
CA ALA A 16 -7.07 -37.88 -5.59
C ALA A 16 -7.91 -36.71 -5.04
N ILE A 17 -9.17 -36.96 -4.68
CA ILE A 17 -10.05 -35.97 -4.05
C ILE A 17 -9.49 -35.53 -2.69
N ILE A 18 -9.06 -36.48 -1.84
CA ILE A 18 -8.44 -36.17 -0.55
C ILE A 18 -7.21 -35.27 -0.75
N PHE A 19 -6.30 -35.63 -1.65
CA PHE A 19 -5.09 -34.86 -1.90
C PHE A 19 -5.39 -33.49 -2.47
N PHE A 20 -6.39 -33.38 -3.33
CA PHE A 20 -6.84 -32.10 -3.88
C PHE A 20 -7.40 -31.17 -2.80
N ILE A 21 -8.20 -31.70 -1.86
CA ILE A 21 -8.72 -30.94 -0.72
C ILE A 21 -7.57 -30.47 0.19
N PHE A 22 -6.62 -31.35 0.51
CA PHE A 22 -5.43 -30.97 1.29
C PHE A 22 -4.59 -29.90 0.58
N TYR A 23 -4.43 -30.00 -0.73
CA TYR A 23 -3.71 -29.00 -1.53
C TYR A 23 -4.38 -27.62 -1.47
N LEU A 24 -5.71 -27.56 -1.61
CA LEU A 24 -6.46 -26.31 -1.48
C LEU A 24 -6.37 -25.72 -0.06
N LEU A 25 -6.51 -26.57 0.97
CA LEU A 25 -6.34 -26.14 2.36
C LEU A 25 -4.96 -25.56 2.62
N PHE A 26 -3.92 -26.22 2.12
CA PHE A 26 -2.55 -25.72 2.21
C PHE A 26 -2.44 -24.34 1.57
N TRP A 27 -3.01 -24.16 0.38
CA TRP A 27 -2.97 -22.87 -0.33
C TRP A 27 -3.69 -21.75 0.43
N VAL A 28 -4.84 -22.03 1.02
CA VAL A 28 -5.59 -21.07 1.85
C VAL A 28 -4.79 -20.65 3.08
N VAL A 29 -4.12 -21.59 3.75
CA VAL A 29 -3.27 -21.30 4.91
C VAL A 29 -2.06 -20.45 4.51
N GLN A 30 -1.41 -20.76 3.38
CA GLN A 30 -0.31 -19.93 2.87
C GLN A 30 -0.78 -18.51 2.54
N PHE A 31 -1.95 -18.36 1.91
CA PHE A 31 -2.54 -17.06 1.62
C PHE A 31 -2.85 -16.26 2.90
N TYR A 32 -3.36 -16.92 3.94
CA TYR A 32 -3.62 -16.28 5.23
C TYR A 32 -2.33 -15.89 5.96
N GLY A 33 -1.27 -16.71 5.86
CA GLY A 33 0.07 -16.39 6.35
C GLY A 33 0.66 -15.16 5.64
N LEU A 34 0.49 -15.05 4.32
CA LEU A 34 0.94 -13.90 3.55
C LEU A 34 0.25 -12.59 3.96
N ILE A 35 -1.04 -12.63 4.32
CA ILE A 35 -1.78 -11.43 4.77
C ILE A 35 -1.33 -10.96 6.17
N GLN A 36 -0.84 -11.87 7.01
CA GLN A 36 -0.42 -11.54 8.38
C GLN A 36 1.02 -11.04 8.48
N LEU A 37 1.87 -11.33 7.50
CA LEU A 37 3.23 -10.79 7.41
C LEU A 37 3.16 -9.25 7.47
N GLU A 38 3.89 -8.68 8.42
CA GLU A 38 3.91 -7.23 8.72
C GLU A 38 4.29 -6.38 7.50
N GLU A 39 4.99 -6.96 6.54
CA GLU A 39 5.40 -6.35 5.28
C GLU A 39 4.23 -6.09 4.29
N ASN A 40 3.14 -6.86 4.36
CA ASN A 40 1.98 -6.72 3.45
C ASN A 40 0.86 -5.85 4.03
N ARG A 41 0.86 -5.58 5.34
CA ARG A 41 -0.10 -4.68 6.01
C ARG A 41 -0.14 -3.25 5.42
N PRO A 42 0.98 -2.63 5.00
CA PRO A 42 0.99 -1.29 4.39
C PRO A 42 0.19 -1.17 3.09
N LEU A 43 -0.12 -2.29 2.41
CA LEU A 43 -0.93 -2.28 1.18
C LEU A 43 -2.44 -2.27 1.46
N PHE A 44 -2.86 -2.57 2.70
CA PHE A 44 -4.28 -2.74 3.09
C PHE A 44 -4.74 -1.77 4.19
N ASP A 45 -3.84 -1.00 4.78
CA ASP A 45 -4.18 0.04 5.76
C ASP A 45 -4.61 1.36 5.10
N ARG A 46 -5.59 2.04 5.72
CA ARG A 46 -6.06 3.36 5.26
C ARG A 46 -4.95 4.40 5.48
N VAL A 47 -4.44 4.96 4.39
CA VAL A 47 -3.45 6.05 4.41
C VAL A 47 -4.03 7.28 5.14
N MET A 48 -3.49 7.56 6.32
CA MET A 48 -3.75 8.77 7.11
C MET A 48 -2.64 9.79 6.79
N TYR A 49 -2.97 10.86 6.08
CA TYR A 49 -1.97 11.88 5.77
C TYR A 49 -1.86 12.87 6.93
N GLU A 50 -0.69 13.02 7.55
CA GLU A 50 -0.43 14.05 8.56
C GLU A 50 0.61 15.07 8.06
N ILE A 51 0.17 16.31 7.84
CA ILE A 51 1.04 17.40 7.38
C ILE A 51 1.53 18.18 8.61
N ASN A 52 2.80 17.99 9.00
CA ASN A 52 3.43 18.71 10.11
C ASN A 52 4.54 19.68 9.59
N SER A 53 4.81 20.75 10.34
CA SER A 53 5.77 21.83 10.01
C SER A 53 7.23 21.38 9.89
N GLN A 54 7.60 20.27 10.55
CA GLN A 54 8.99 19.75 10.60
C GLN A 54 9.25 18.57 9.65
N TYR A 55 8.26 17.72 9.42
CA TYR A 55 8.39 16.51 8.59
C TYR A 55 7.15 16.38 7.70
N PHE A 56 7.35 15.97 6.44
CA PHE A 56 6.25 15.51 5.62
C PHE A 56 6.05 14.02 5.91
N ILE A 57 4.95 13.67 6.57
CA ILE A 57 4.67 12.28 6.92
C ILE A 57 3.49 11.81 6.06
N ILE A 58 3.78 10.95 5.09
CA ILE A 58 2.74 10.12 4.48
C ILE A 58 2.57 8.93 5.42
N GLN A 59 1.59 8.97 6.33
CA GLN A 59 1.30 7.80 7.15
C GLN A 59 0.42 6.87 6.32
N LEU A 60 1.00 5.84 5.73
CA LEU A 60 0.21 4.72 5.21
C LEU A 60 -0.55 4.01 6.37
N ASN A 61 -0.07 4.19 7.62
CA ASN A 61 -0.64 3.65 8.86
C ASN A 61 -0.18 4.53 10.06
N PRO A 62 -1.02 4.83 11.08
CA PRO A 62 -0.64 5.58 12.29
C PRO A 62 0.54 5.00 13.11
N LYS A 63 1.04 3.79 12.78
CA LYS A 63 2.22 3.17 13.42
C LYS A 63 3.51 3.20 12.58
N HIS A 64 3.42 3.40 11.27
CA HIS A 64 4.56 3.32 10.35
C HIS A 64 4.49 4.41 9.26
N GLY A 65 4.46 5.68 9.67
CA GLY A 65 4.79 6.77 8.76
C GLY A 65 6.31 6.83 8.59
N MET A 66 6.82 6.72 7.37
CA MET A 66 8.21 7.04 7.09
C MET A 66 8.34 8.58 7.11
N PRO A 67 9.02 9.19 8.09
CA PRO A 67 9.19 10.64 8.09
C PRO A 67 10.18 10.99 6.99
N ILE A 68 9.72 11.67 5.94
CA ILE A 68 10.61 12.19 4.91
C ILE A 68 10.94 13.64 5.28
N PRO A 69 12.21 13.96 5.58
CA PRO A 69 12.64 15.33 5.81
C PRO A 69 12.33 16.20 4.59
N TRP A 70 11.81 17.40 4.82
CA TRP A 70 11.58 18.39 3.75
C TRP A 70 12.85 18.75 2.95
N ALA A 71 14.04 18.47 3.49
CA ALA A 71 15.33 18.72 2.86
C ALA A 71 15.64 17.76 1.69
N ASP A 72 15.01 16.58 1.67
CA ASP A 72 15.26 15.57 0.62
C ASP A 72 14.48 15.88 -0.66
N PHE A 73 13.52 16.82 -0.61
CA PHE A 73 12.77 17.25 -1.78
C PHE A 73 13.59 18.21 -2.64
N ILE A 74 13.65 17.93 -3.94
CA ILE A 74 14.41 18.73 -4.90
C ILE A 74 13.54 19.88 -5.41
N LYS A 75 12.26 19.62 -5.71
CA LYS A 75 11.30 20.61 -6.26
C LYS A 75 9.88 20.30 -5.84
N ALA A 76 9.07 21.34 -5.76
CA ALA A 76 7.63 21.25 -5.56
C ALA A 76 6.90 22.14 -6.57
N TYR A 77 5.89 21.57 -7.24
CA TYR A 77 5.03 22.29 -8.17
C TYR A 77 3.66 22.48 -7.55
N LYS A 78 3.19 23.72 -7.53
CA LYS A 78 1.80 24.05 -7.18
C LYS A 78 1.00 24.20 -8.46
N LYS A 79 0.04 23.31 -8.69
CA LYS A 79 -0.97 23.43 -9.75
C LYS A 79 -2.33 23.82 -9.15
N LYS A 80 -3.32 24.10 -9.98
CA LYS A 80 -4.64 24.57 -9.54
C LYS A 80 -5.40 23.54 -8.70
N GLU A 81 -5.08 22.25 -8.84
CA GLU A 81 -5.84 21.16 -8.24
C GLU A 81 -4.98 20.16 -7.44
N TYR A 82 -3.64 20.30 -7.51
CA TYR A 82 -2.71 19.38 -6.84
C TYR A 82 -1.35 20.02 -6.53
N PHE A 83 -0.67 19.46 -5.53
CA PHE A 83 0.77 19.63 -5.31
C PHE A 83 1.51 18.42 -5.85
N LEU A 84 2.62 18.67 -6.56
CA LEU A 84 3.53 17.63 -7.02
C LEU A 84 4.88 17.85 -6.36
N LEU A 85 5.24 16.96 -5.44
CA LEU A 85 6.52 16.98 -4.72
C LEU A 85 7.48 16.01 -5.40
N VAL A 86 8.66 16.47 -5.80
CA VAL A 86 9.70 15.67 -6.46
C VAL A 86 10.83 15.44 -5.47
N LEU A 87 11.02 14.19 -5.07
CA LEU A 87 12.12 13.78 -4.18
C LEU A 87 13.36 13.38 -4.99
N SER A 88 13.16 12.69 -6.11
CA SER A 88 14.24 12.29 -7.02
C SER A 88 13.71 12.18 -8.45
N LYS A 89 14.57 11.86 -9.42
CA LYS A 89 14.14 11.64 -10.82
C LYS A 89 13.04 10.58 -10.99
N VAL A 90 12.91 9.67 -10.01
CA VAL A 90 12.01 8.50 -10.09
C VAL A 90 10.89 8.58 -9.04
N GLN A 91 11.11 9.30 -7.94
CA GLN A 91 10.16 9.38 -6.83
C GLN A 91 9.47 10.74 -6.80
N PHE A 92 8.17 10.72 -7.06
CA PHE A 92 7.28 11.89 -7.00
C PHE A 92 6.02 11.56 -6.20
N PHE A 93 5.53 12.54 -5.45
CA PHE A 93 4.31 12.45 -4.67
C PHE A 93 3.25 13.38 -5.26
N TYR A 94 2.11 12.81 -5.61
CA TYR A 94 0.94 13.53 -6.10
C TYR A 94 -0.05 13.71 -4.95
N ILE A 95 -0.32 14.97 -4.59
CA ILE A 95 -1.20 15.33 -3.48
C ILE A 95 -2.36 16.16 -4.06
N PRO A 96 -3.53 15.56 -4.31
CA PRO A 96 -4.69 16.29 -4.80
C PRO A 96 -5.28 17.19 -3.69
N PHE A 97 -5.78 18.38 -4.03
CA PHE A 97 -6.36 19.28 -3.03
C PHE A 97 -7.61 18.69 -2.35
N LYS A 98 -8.24 17.70 -2.98
CA LYS A 98 -9.39 16.97 -2.43
C LYS A 98 -9.07 16.18 -1.16
N ILE A 99 -7.82 15.75 -0.96
CA ILE A 99 -7.41 15.04 0.27
C ILE A 99 -6.94 15.98 1.39
N LEU A 100 -6.80 17.27 1.10
CA LEU A 100 -6.50 18.31 2.09
C LEU A 100 -7.85 18.80 2.66
N ASN A 101 -7.97 18.91 3.98
CA ASN A 101 -9.22 19.28 4.67
C ASN A 101 -9.54 20.78 4.56
N GLY A 102 -9.49 21.32 3.34
CA GLY A 102 -9.88 22.69 3.00
C GLY A 102 -8.72 23.67 2.79
N ASP A 103 -9.08 24.93 2.51
CA ASP A 103 -8.16 25.99 2.08
C ASP A 103 -7.05 26.31 3.09
N ASN A 104 -7.27 26.04 4.38
CA ASN A 104 -6.30 26.29 5.43
C ASN A 104 -5.08 25.39 5.32
N GLU A 105 -5.26 24.10 5.04
CA GLU A 105 -4.15 23.15 4.84
C GLU A 105 -3.40 23.44 3.55
N ILE A 106 -4.10 23.85 2.49
CA ILE A 106 -3.49 24.27 1.23
C ILE A 106 -2.58 25.48 1.44
N LYS A 107 -3.05 26.49 2.20
CA LYS A 107 -2.26 27.67 2.57
C LYS A 107 -1.06 27.28 3.43
N PHE A 108 -1.25 26.44 4.43
CA PHE A 108 -0.17 25.96 5.30
C PHE A 108 0.93 25.22 4.52
N LEU A 109 0.55 24.27 3.67
CA LEU A 109 1.49 23.54 2.82
C LEU A 109 2.21 24.47 1.84
N THR A 110 1.48 25.44 1.26
CA THR A 110 2.10 26.47 0.41
C THR A 110 3.16 27.27 1.18
N THR A 111 2.86 27.72 2.40
CA THR A 111 3.80 28.48 3.23
C THR A 111 5.03 27.67 3.61
N ILE A 112 4.88 26.38 3.90
CA ILE A 112 6.02 25.49 4.18
C ILE A 112 6.92 25.37 2.95
N LEU A 113 6.34 25.09 1.78
CA LEU A 113 7.09 24.94 0.53
C LEU A 113 7.78 26.25 0.12
N GLN A 114 7.13 27.40 0.35
CA GLN A 114 7.74 28.73 0.17
C GLN A 114 8.91 28.96 1.12
N ARG A 115 8.73 28.68 2.42
CA ARG A 115 9.79 28.83 3.44
C ARG A 115 11.01 27.96 3.15
N LYS A 116 10.80 26.80 2.52
CA LYS A 116 11.89 25.88 2.14
C LYS A 116 12.51 26.21 0.77
N GLY A 117 11.99 27.19 0.03
CA GLY A 117 12.49 27.54 -1.29
C GLY A 117 12.26 26.47 -2.36
N LEU A 118 11.30 25.56 -2.13
CA LEU A 118 11.05 24.40 -3.01
C LEU A 118 10.02 24.70 -4.11
N LEU A 119 9.27 25.80 -3.99
CA LEU A 119 8.32 26.20 -5.03
C LEU A 119 9.06 26.80 -6.23
N THR A 120 8.87 26.17 -7.39
CA THR A 120 9.22 26.72 -8.70
C THR A 120 7.98 27.16 -9.45
#